data_AF-A0A450VG85-F1
#
_entry.id   AF-A0A450VG85-F1
#
_cell.length_a   1.000
_cell.length_b   1.000
_cell.length_c   1.000
_cell.angle_alpha   90.00
_cell.angle_beta   90.00
_cell.angle_gamma   90.00
#
_symmetry.space_group_name_H-M   'P 1'
#
loop_
_entity.id
_entity.type
_entity.pdbx_description
1 polymer ?
#
loop_
_entity_poly.entity_id
_entity_poly.type
_entity_poly.pdbx_seq_one_letter_code
_entity_poly.pdbx_strand_id
1 'polypeptide(L)'
;ADAHRRYTGYINARSRATGHLWQGRFGSVVMDEAHLFHAVRYVSLNPVRARLVPQAQDWQWSSVAAHLSGKNDKLVKVSPILERYGDFAAFLG
;
A
#
# COMPACT_ATOMS: atom_id res chain seq x y z
N ALA A 1 -9.73 14.13 1.61
CA ALA A 1 -10.73 14.11 2.70
C ALA A 1 -11.96 13.27 2.37
N ASP A 2 -12.42 13.24 1.11
CA ASP A 2 -13.67 12.57 0.74
C ASP A 2 -13.64 11.03 0.87
N ALA A 3 -12.49 10.38 0.59
CA ALA A 3 -12.33 8.93 0.75
C ALA A 3 -12.60 8.46 2.20
N HIS A 4 -11.95 9.10 3.19
CA HIS A 4 -12.15 8.78 4.60
C HIS A 4 -13.62 8.91 5.01
N ARG A 5 -14.27 10.03 4.64
CA ARG A 5 -15.67 10.29 4.98
C ARG A 5 -16.62 9.26 4.36
N ARG A 6 -16.49 8.99 3.05
CA ARG A 6 -17.34 8.03 2.34
C ARG A 6 -17.18 6.63 2.91
N TYR A 7 -15.94 6.20 3.18
CA TYR A 7 -15.69 4.88 3.72
C TYR A 7 -16.20 4.73 5.16
N THR A 8 -16.03 5.75 6.01
CA THR A 8 -16.65 5.77 7.35
C THR A 8 -18.16 5.63 7.27
N GLY A 9 -18.82 6.40 6.38
CA GLY A 9 -20.27 6.30 6.19
C GLY A 9 -20.71 4.91 5.76
N TYR A 10 -20.00 4.31 4.81
CA TYR A 10 -20.25 2.94 4.34
C TYR A 10 -20.10 1.90 5.47
N ILE A 11 -19.01 1.94 6.23
CA ILE A 11 -18.76 1.00 7.33
C ILE A 11 -19.77 1.19 8.47
N ASN A 12 -20.07 2.43 8.84
CA ASN A 12 -21.05 2.73 9.88
C ASN A 12 -22.45 2.23 9.50
N ALA A 13 -22.88 2.47 8.26
CA ALA A 13 -24.15 1.93 7.75
C ALA A 13 -24.16 0.40 7.76
N ARG A 14 -23.08 -0.25 7.31
CA ARG A 14 -22.95 -1.72 7.29
C ARG A 14 -22.98 -2.33 8.68
N SER A 15 -22.31 -1.69 9.64
CA SER A 15 -22.17 -2.20 11.01
C SER A 15 -23.26 -1.70 11.96
N ARG A 16 -24.24 -0.91 11.47
CA ARG A 16 -25.26 -0.21 12.30
C ARG A 16 -24.64 0.57 13.45
N ALA A 17 -23.49 1.20 13.19
CA ALA A 17 -22.74 1.97 14.17
C ALA A 17 -22.69 3.45 13.78
N THR A 18 -22.25 4.29 14.71
CA THR A 18 -22.01 5.72 14.48
C THR A 18 -20.70 6.12 15.13
N GLY A 19 -20.02 7.11 14.56
CA GLY A 19 -18.77 7.64 15.13
C GLY A 19 -17.62 7.66 14.14
N HIS A 20 -16.41 7.86 14.68
CA HIS A 20 -15.18 8.05 13.92
C HIS A 20 -14.51 6.70 13.66
N LEU A 21 -14.26 6.37 12.39
CA LEU A 21 -13.51 5.17 12.00
C LEU A 21 -11.99 5.39 12.00
N TRP A 22 -11.55 6.62 11.69
CA TRP A 22 -10.14 6.96 11.51
C TRP A 22 -9.60 7.65 12.76
N GLN A 23 -8.36 7.30 13.15
CA GLN A 23 -7.69 7.92 14.31
C GLN A 23 -7.28 9.38 14.09
N GLY A 24 -7.31 9.88 12.85
CA GLY A 24 -6.95 11.27 12.56
C GLY A 24 -7.00 11.60 11.07
N ARG A 25 -6.52 12.80 10.74
CA ARG A 25 -6.36 13.24 9.35
C ARG A 25 -5.14 12.57 8.71
N PHE A 26 -5.23 12.28 7.43
CA PHE A 26 -4.06 11.86 6.64
C PHE A 26 -3.05 13.01 6.57
N GLY A 27 -1.77 12.68 6.80
CA GLY A 27 -0.64 13.60 6.64
C GLY A 27 0.04 13.39 5.29
N SER A 28 0.45 14.49 4.65
CA SER A 28 1.17 14.47 3.38
C SER A 28 2.28 15.52 3.42
N VAL A 29 3.47 15.14 2.97
CA VAL A 29 4.65 16.01 2.89
C VAL A 29 5.43 15.64 1.64
N VAL A 30 6.06 16.63 1.00
CA VAL A 30 6.93 16.40 -0.15
C VAL A 30 8.21 15.74 0.34
N MET A 31 8.61 14.67 -0.34
CA MET A 31 9.80 13.89 -0.02
C MET A 31 10.63 13.66 -1.29
N ASP A 32 11.89 13.27 -1.09
CA ASP A 32 12.82 13.01 -2.18
C ASP A 32 12.77 11.55 -2.68
N GLU A 33 13.60 11.27 -3.69
CA GLU A 33 13.69 9.95 -4.33
C GLU A 33 14.24 8.88 -3.37
N ALA A 34 15.14 9.26 -2.46
CA ALA A 34 15.67 8.35 -1.44
C ALA A 34 14.56 7.90 -0.47
N HIS A 35 13.69 8.83 -0.07
CA HIS A 35 12.53 8.50 0.75
C HIS A 35 11.56 7.59 -0.01
N LEU A 36 11.33 7.80 -1.31
CA LEU A 36 10.50 6.92 -2.12
C LEU A 36 11.03 5.48 -2.10
N PHE A 37 12.34 5.29 -2.33
CA PHE A 37 13.00 3.98 -2.27
C PHE A 37 12.70 3.27 -0.94
N HIS A 38 12.90 3.97 0.19
CA HIS A 38 12.67 3.38 1.50
C HIS A 38 11.19 3.14 1.80
N ALA A 39 10.31 4.05 1.41
CA ALA A 39 8.87 3.96 1.65
C ALA A 39 8.24 2.77 0.91
N VAL A 40 8.60 2.56 -0.37
CA VAL A 40 8.08 1.44 -1.16
C VAL A 40 8.52 0.11 -0.56
N ARG A 41 9.79 -0.02 -0.15
CA ARG A 41 10.27 -1.23 0.55
C ARG A 41 9.57 -1.43 1.89
N TYR A 42 9.42 -0.36 2.68
CA TYR A 42 8.76 -0.40 3.97
C TYR A 42 7.32 -0.93 3.84
N VAL A 43 6.51 -0.31 2.98
CA VAL A 43 5.11 -0.71 2.78
C VAL A 43 5.01 -2.15 2.26
N SER A 44 5.87 -2.53 1.32
CA SER A 44 5.87 -3.88 0.73
C SER A 44 6.22 -4.97 1.75
N LEU A 45 7.17 -4.69 2.67
CA LEU A 45 7.64 -5.65 3.67
C LEU A 45 6.85 -5.60 4.99
N ASN A 46 5.96 -4.62 5.18
CA ASN A 46 5.20 -4.47 6.42
C ASN A 46 4.37 -5.70 6.81
N PRO A 47 3.65 -6.38 5.90
CA PRO A 47 2.93 -7.60 6.26
C PRO A 47 3.83 -8.70 6.84
N VAL A 48 5.05 -8.82 6.32
CA VAL A 48 6.06 -9.78 6.82
C VAL A 48 6.58 -9.34 8.19
N ARG A 49 6.93 -8.05 8.35
CA ARG A 49 7.39 -7.50 9.64
C ARG A 49 6.34 -7.61 10.74
N ALA A 50 5.07 -7.46 10.38
CA ALA A 50 3.93 -7.65 11.26
C ALA A 50 3.58 -9.14 11.49
N ARG A 51 4.32 -10.08 10.90
CA ARG A 51 4.14 -11.54 11.00
C ARG A 51 2.77 -12.02 10.51
N LEU A 52 2.17 -11.31 9.56
CA LEU A 52 0.88 -11.68 8.97
C LEU A 52 1.04 -12.72 7.86
N VAL A 53 2.17 -12.71 7.17
CA VAL A 53 2.54 -13.63 6.10
C VAL A 53 4.05 -13.90 6.12
N PRO A 54 4.52 -15.06 5.60
CA PRO A 54 5.95 -15.38 5.58
C PRO A 54 6.72 -14.59 4.51
N GLN A 55 6.08 -14.27 3.37
CA GLN A 55 6.70 -13.50 2.29
C GLN A 55 5.78 -12.36 1.82
N ALA A 56 6.37 -11.31 1.23
CA ALA A 56 5.62 -10.11 0.84
C ALA A 56 4.56 -10.38 -0.22
N GLN A 57 4.85 -11.29 -1.17
CA GLN A 57 3.92 -11.68 -2.25
C GLN A 57 2.68 -12.44 -1.76
N ASP A 58 2.73 -13.01 -0.56
CA ASP A 58 1.61 -13.74 0.02
C ASP A 58 0.52 -12.77 0.55
N TRP A 59 0.84 -11.47 0.67
CA TRP A 59 -0.11 -10.45 1.08
C TRP A 59 -0.93 -9.92 -0.10
N GLN A 60 -2.11 -10.51 -0.29
CA GLN A 60 -3.04 -10.18 -1.38
C GLN A 60 -3.51 -8.71 -1.41
N TRP A 61 -3.42 -7.99 -0.29
CA TRP A 61 -3.85 -6.59 -0.17
C TRP A 61 -2.68 -5.61 -0.37
N SER A 62 -1.78 -5.91 -1.30
CA SER A 62 -0.68 -5.03 -1.71
C SER A 62 -0.45 -5.07 -3.22
N SER A 63 0.35 -4.13 -3.71
CA SER A 63 0.82 -4.09 -5.09
C SER A 63 2.02 -5.01 -5.37
N VAL A 64 2.52 -5.76 -4.38
CA VAL A 64 3.74 -6.57 -4.49
C VAL A 64 3.62 -7.61 -5.61
N ALA A 65 2.49 -8.32 -5.67
CA ALA A 65 2.26 -9.33 -6.72
C ALA A 65 2.28 -8.73 -8.14
N ALA A 66 1.68 -7.54 -8.32
CA ALA A 66 1.71 -6.83 -9.60
C ALA A 66 3.15 -6.47 -10.01
N HIS A 67 3.94 -5.91 -9.10
CA HIS A 67 5.32 -5.52 -9.38
C HIS A 67 6.23 -6.73 -9.67
N LEU A 68 6.12 -7.80 -8.89
CA LEU A 68 6.89 -9.04 -9.13
C LEU A 68 6.54 -9.69 -10.47
N SER A 69 5.27 -9.62 -10.89
CA SER A 69 4.85 -10.16 -12.18
C SER A 69 5.17 -9.24 -13.37
N GLY A 70 5.58 -8.00 -13.12
CA GLY A 70 5.78 -6.99 -14.15
C GLY A 70 4.50 -6.58 -14.91
N LYS A 71 3.32 -6.87 -14.34
CA LYS A 71 2.04 -6.67 -15.01
C LYS A 71 1.14 -5.73 -14.21
N ASN A 72 0.54 -4.77 -14.93
CA ASN A 72 -0.52 -3.94 -14.36
C ASN A 72 -1.72 -4.80 -13.97
N ASP A 73 -2.44 -4.37 -12.94
CA ASP A 73 -3.73 -4.94 -12.57
C ASP A 73 -4.83 -3.84 -12.55
N LYS A 74 -5.98 -4.14 -11.96
CA LYS A 74 -7.12 -3.22 -11.89
C LYS A 74 -6.83 -1.95 -11.08
N LEU A 75 -5.86 -1.98 -10.16
CA LEU A 75 -5.56 -0.92 -9.21
C LEU A 75 -4.12 -0.40 -9.34
N VAL A 76 -3.20 -1.18 -9.91
CA VAL A 76 -1.76 -0.91 -9.93
C VAL A 76 -1.27 -0.72 -11.35
N LYS A 77 -0.56 0.40 -11.57
CA LYS A 77 0.35 0.57 -12.71
C LYS A 77 1.77 0.35 -12.20
N VAL A 78 2.48 -0.64 -12.75
CA VAL A 78 3.80 -1.05 -12.24
C VAL A 78 4.94 -0.18 -12.76
N SER A 79 4.75 0.45 -13.92
CA SER A 79 5.83 1.18 -14.62
C SER A 79 6.50 2.26 -13.77
N PRO A 80 5.81 3.08 -12.94
CA PRO A 80 6.49 4.12 -12.17
C PRO A 80 7.55 3.58 -11.21
N ILE A 81 7.34 2.40 -10.65
CA ILE A 81 8.30 1.79 -9.71
C ILE A 81 9.34 0.97 -10.46
N LEU A 82 8.93 0.18 -11.45
CA LEU A 82 9.85 -0.68 -12.20
C LEU A 82 10.83 0.13 -13.07
N GLU A 83 10.42 1.26 -13.64
CA GLU A 83 11.32 2.15 -14.39
C GLU A 83 12.40 2.77 -13.48
N ARG A 84 12.13 2.93 -12.18
CA ARG A 84 13.07 3.51 -11.21
C ARG A 84 14.04 2.47 -10.63
N TYR A 85 13.51 1.30 -10.27
CA TYR A 85 14.26 0.34 -9.45
C TYR A 85 14.50 -1.01 -10.15
N GLY A 86 13.97 -1.20 -11.37
CA GLY A 86 14.23 -2.38 -12.19
C GLY A 86 13.60 -3.65 -11.60
N ASP A 87 14.44 -4.63 -11.27
CA ASP A 87 14.02 -5.90 -10.68
C ASP A 87 13.42 -5.67 -9.29
N PHE A 88 12.10 -5.84 -9.18
CA PHE A 88 11.39 -5.61 -7.93
C PHE A 88 11.76 -6.63 -6.84
N ALA A 89 12.10 -7.87 -7.19
CA ALA A 89 12.51 -8.87 -6.22
C ALA A 89 13.86 -8.48 -5.60
N ALA A 90 14.84 -8.15 -6.44
CA ALA A 90 16.14 -7.63 -5.98
C ALA A 90 15.98 -6.32 -5.17
N PHE A 91 15.04 -5.46 -5.58
CA PHE A 91 14.70 -4.24 -4.86
C PHE A 91 14.08 -4.48 -3.47
N LEU A 92 13.38 -5.59 -3.23
CA LEU A 92 12.85 -5.93 -1.90
C LEU A 92 13.91 -6.49 -0.94
N GLY A 93 15.00 -7.05 -1.48
CA GLY A 93 16.10 -7.67 -0.73
C GLY A 93 15.87 -9.15 -0.51
#